data_AF-A0A349QPK2-F1
#
_entry.id   AF-A0A349QPK2-F1
#
_cell.length_a   1.000
_cell.length_b   1.000
_cell.length_c   1.000
_cell.angle_alpha   90.00
_cell.angle_beta   90.00
_cell.angle_gamma   90.00
#
_symmetry.space_group_name_H-M   'P 1'
#
loop_
_entity.id
_entity.type
_entity.pdbx_description
1 polymer ?
#
loop_
_entity_poly.entity_id
_entity_poly.type
_entity_poly.pdbx_seq_one_letter_code
_entity_poly.pdbx_strand_id
1 'polypeptide(L)'
;MKKADMTTGRDSLDIEVTQKVVMTLAALAGVNTYGSTRKDTEELINFAKKTFGTEYAEDRKKILVILFLEGDFGSTTRPKKMVMKDLQDSINKKLRWLKCRVSVVDSKTYNKKVFEIK
;
A
#
# COMPACT_ATOMS: atom_id res chain seq x y z
N MET A 1 -24.41 14.57 22.57
CA MET A 1 -24.57 13.60 21.46
C MET A 1 -23.20 13.06 21.07
N LYS A 2 -22.90 11.79 21.41
CA LYS A 2 -21.77 11.08 20.79
C LYS A 2 -22.12 10.90 19.31
N LYS A 3 -21.27 11.41 18.39
CA LYS A 3 -21.38 11.06 16.97
C LYS A 3 -21.27 9.53 16.89
N ALA A 4 -22.30 8.88 16.34
CA ALA A 4 -22.20 7.49 15.98
C ALA A 4 -21.02 7.32 15.02
N ASP A 5 -20.10 6.44 15.37
CA ASP A 5 -18.98 6.06 14.52
C ASP A 5 -19.53 5.21 13.37
N MET A 6 -19.84 5.85 12.24
CA MET A 6 -20.37 5.21 11.02
C MET A 6 -19.30 4.39 10.25
N THR A 7 -18.28 3.87 10.93
CA THR A 7 -17.19 3.10 10.30
C THR A 7 -17.18 1.61 10.66
N THR A 8 -17.89 1.19 11.71
CA THR A 8 -18.05 -0.24 12.04
C THR A 8 -18.87 -0.93 10.95
N GLY A 9 -18.20 -1.76 10.13
CA GLY A 9 -18.82 -2.55 9.05
C GLY A 9 -18.68 -1.94 7.64
N ARG A 10 -17.90 -0.87 7.46
CA ARG A 10 -17.70 -0.24 6.15
C ARG A 10 -16.51 -0.88 5.43
N ASP A 11 -16.76 -1.70 4.42
CA ASP A 11 -15.74 -2.11 3.44
C ASP A 11 -15.56 -1.00 2.41
N SER A 12 -14.60 -0.10 2.66
CA SER A 12 -14.20 0.91 1.71
C SER A 12 -12.81 0.61 1.15
N LEU A 13 -12.57 1.02 -0.10
CA LEU A 13 -11.33 0.69 -0.83
C LEU A 13 -10.06 1.07 -0.05
N ASP A 14 -10.07 2.19 0.66
CA ASP A 14 -8.95 2.63 1.49
C ASP A 14 -8.69 1.72 2.71
N ILE A 15 -9.74 1.10 3.29
CA ILE A 15 -9.60 0.09 4.36
C ILE A 15 -9.02 -1.19 3.77
N GLU A 16 -9.62 -1.70 2.68
CA GLU A 16 -9.19 -2.92 2.02
C GLU A 16 -7.72 -2.85 1.57
N VAL A 17 -7.32 -1.75 0.92
CA VAL A 17 -5.94 -1.54 0.47
C VAL A 17 -4.98 -1.46 1.65
N THR A 18 -5.36 -0.77 2.73
CA THR A 18 -4.55 -0.72 3.96
C THR A 18 -4.34 -2.13 4.52
N GLN A 19 -5.41 -2.92 4.65
CA GLN A 19 -5.32 -4.29 5.18
C GLN A 19 -4.44 -5.17 4.29
N LYS A 20 -4.59 -5.11 2.96
CA LYS A 20 -3.75 -5.86 2.02
C LYS A 20 -2.27 -5.52 2.19
N VAL A 21 -1.91 -4.24 2.27
CA VAL A 21 -0.52 -3.80 2.50
C VAL A 21 0.05 -4.38 3.80
N VAL A 22 -0.71 -4.27 4.90
CA VAL A 22 -0.26 -4.76 6.22
C VAL A 22 -0.13 -6.28 6.23
N MET A 23 -1.10 -7.00 5.66
CA MET A 23 -1.06 -8.47 5.58
C MET A 23 0.10 -8.96 4.70
N THR A 24 0.39 -8.29 3.58
CA THR A 24 1.56 -8.63 2.75
C THR A 24 2.85 -8.47 3.53
N LEU A 25 3.04 -7.37 4.26
CA LEU A 25 4.24 -7.16 5.07
C LEU A 25 4.35 -8.19 6.21
N ALA A 26 3.23 -8.53 6.86
CA ALA A 26 3.19 -9.56 7.89
C ALA A 26 3.56 -10.94 7.33
N ALA A 27 3.05 -11.31 6.15
CA ALA A 27 3.40 -12.55 5.47
C ALA A 27 4.90 -12.60 5.13
N LEU A 28 5.45 -11.51 4.58
CA LEU A 28 6.89 -11.43 4.30
C LEU A 28 7.73 -11.54 5.57
N ALA A 29 7.29 -10.95 6.68
CA ALA A 29 7.98 -11.08 7.97
C ALA A 29 7.99 -12.53 8.45
N GLY A 30 6.87 -13.25 8.35
CA GLY A 30 6.80 -14.67 8.69
C GLY A 30 7.69 -15.55 7.80
N VAL A 31 7.74 -15.25 6.50
CA VAL A 31 8.67 -15.93 5.57
C VAL A 31 10.13 -15.60 5.91
N ASN A 32 10.43 -14.38 6.36
CA ASN A 32 11.79 -14.01 6.76
C ASN A 32 12.27 -14.79 8.00
N THR A 33 11.36 -15.12 8.92
CA THR A 33 11.71 -15.83 10.16
C THR A 33 11.72 -17.36 10.02
N TYR A 34 10.79 -17.93 9.24
CA TYR A 34 10.62 -19.39 9.14
C TYR A 34 10.61 -19.95 7.71
N GLY A 35 10.64 -19.11 6.67
CA GLY A 35 10.44 -19.55 5.29
C GLY A 35 11.55 -20.47 4.77
N SER A 36 12.79 -20.32 5.24
CA SER A 36 13.92 -21.14 4.78
C SER A 36 13.76 -22.65 5.07
N THR A 37 12.88 -23.03 5.98
CA THR A 37 12.60 -24.45 6.31
C THR A 37 11.41 -25.01 5.53
N ARG A 38 10.77 -24.22 4.67
CA ARG A 38 9.51 -24.57 4.00
C ARG A 38 9.58 -24.37 2.48
N LYS A 39 9.29 -25.44 1.74
CA LYS A 39 9.28 -25.46 0.26
C LYS A 39 8.16 -24.61 -0.35
N ASP A 40 7.05 -24.40 0.36
CA ASP A 40 5.90 -23.62 -0.12
C ASP A 40 6.13 -22.10 -0.06
N THR A 41 7.31 -21.63 0.35
CA THR A 41 7.63 -20.20 0.48
C THR A 41 8.66 -19.69 -0.53
N GLU A 42 9.10 -20.53 -1.48
CA GLU A 42 10.18 -20.20 -2.44
C GLU A 42 9.95 -18.89 -3.18
N GLU A 43 8.71 -18.63 -3.63
CA GLU A 43 8.36 -17.38 -4.33
C GLU A 43 8.49 -16.13 -3.45
N LEU A 44 8.21 -16.25 -2.15
CA LEU A 44 8.21 -15.15 -1.18
C LEU A 44 9.58 -14.93 -0.53
N ILE A 45 10.44 -15.96 -0.46
CA ILE A 45 11.76 -15.89 0.18
C ILE A 45 12.60 -14.76 -0.41
N ASN A 46 12.60 -14.60 -1.74
CA ASN A 46 13.38 -13.56 -2.40
C ASN A 46 12.88 -12.15 -2.03
N PHE A 47 11.56 -11.97 -1.93
CA PHE A 47 10.97 -10.70 -1.50
C PHE A 47 11.27 -10.42 -0.03
N ALA A 48 11.14 -11.42 0.85
CA ALA A 48 11.42 -11.30 2.26
C ALA A 48 12.89 -10.91 2.50
N LYS A 49 13.84 -11.62 1.87
CA LYS A 49 15.27 -11.30 1.96
C LYS A 49 15.59 -9.89 1.48
N LYS A 50 15.00 -9.41 0.38
CA LYS A 50 15.21 -8.03 -0.09
C LYS A 50 14.58 -7.00 0.85
N THR A 51 13.40 -7.30 1.38
CA THR A 51 12.65 -6.39 2.26
C THR A 51 13.36 -6.21 3.60
N PHE A 52 13.82 -7.30 4.22
CA PHE A 52 14.44 -7.31 5.55
C PHE A 52 15.97 -7.35 5.54
N GLY A 53 16.61 -7.61 4.39
CA GLY A 53 18.07 -7.71 4.27
C GLY A 53 18.79 -6.36 4.45
N THR A 54 20.03 -6.39 4.90
CA THR A 54 20.78 -5.18 5.30
C THR A 54 21.46 -4.44 4.15
N GLU A 55 21.14 -4.80 2.89
CA GLU A 55 21.72 -4.21 1.67
C GLU A 55 21.51 -2.69 1.60
N TYR A 56 20.41 -2.21 2.18
CA TYR A 56 20.11 -0.79 2.34
C TYR A 56 20.09 -0.46 3.83
N ALA A 57 20.72 0.65 4.19
CA ALA A 57 20.64 1.19 5.54
C ALA A 57 19.15 1.39 5.94
N GLU A 58 18.79 1.03 7.17
CA GLU A 58 17.39 1.03 7.63
C GLU A 58 16.72 2.39 7.51
N ASP A 59 17.49 3.47 7.66
CA ASP A 59 17.05 4.85 7.49
C ASP A 59 16.77 5.23 6.02
N ARG A 60 17.39 4.50 5.07
CA ARG A 60 17.26 4.69 3.62
C ARG A 60 16.14 3.86 2.99
N LYS A 61 15.70 2.78 3.65
CA LYS A 61 14.55 1.99 3.18
C LYS A 61 13.26 2.79 3.33
N LYS A 62 12.62 3.11 2.20
CA LYS A 62 11.32 3.78 2.16
C LYS A 62 10.31 2.86 1.50
N ILE A 63 9.22 2.56 2.22
CA ILE A 63 8.10 1.83 1.65
C ILE A 63 7.27 2.80 0.81
N LEU A 64 7.00 2.43 -0.44
CA LEU A 64 6.14 3.19 -1.35
C LEU A 64 4.93 2.33 -1.71
N VAL A 65 3.75 2.80 -1.32
CA VAL A 65 2.47 2.17 -1.64
C VAL A 65 1.87 2.93 -2.81
N ILE A 66 1.77 2.28 -3.97
CA ILE A 66 1.21 2.88 -5.18
C ILE A 66 -0.10 2.16 -5.52
N LEU A 67 -1.21 2.89 -5.49
CA LEU A 67 -2.52 2.40 -5.88
C LEU A 67 -2.87 2.91 -7.27
N PHE A 68 -3.00 1.99 -8.22
CA PHE A 68 -3.47 2.29 -9.57
C PHE A 68 -4.99 2.18 -9.61
N LEU A 69 -5.66 3.23 -10.07
CA LEU A 69 -7.09 3.24 -10.35
C LEU A 69 -7.30 3.17 -11.85
N GLU A 70 -8.22 2.30 -12.26
CA GLU A 70 -8.60 2.12 -13.66
C GLU A 70 -10.08 2.49 -13.88
N GLY A 71 -10.43 2.77 -15.14
CA GLY A 71 -11.80 3.10 -15.53
C GLY A 71 -12.18 4.57 -15.33
N ASP A 72 -13.49 4.83 -15.28
CA ASP A 72 -14.04 6.16 -15.00
C ASP A 72 -14.65 6.20 -13.59
N PHE A 73 -13.85 6.68 -12.64
CA PHE A 73 -14.18 6.77 -11.21
C PHE A 73 -14.45 8.22 -10.77
N GLY A 74 -14.56 9.16 -11.71
CA GLY A 74 -14.98 10.52 -11.45
C GLY A 74 -16.49 10.66 -11.52
N SER A 75 -17.03 11.71 -10.91
CA SER A 75 -18.41 12.15 -11.11
C SER A 75 -18.47 13.65 -11.35
N THR A 76 -19.65 14.16 -11.74
CA THR A 76 -19.88 15.60 -11.97
C THR A 76 -19.50 16.46 -10.77
N THR A 77 -19.73 15.95 -9.56
CA THR A 77 -19.43 16.67 -8.31
C THR A 77 -18.07 16.31 -7.70
N ARG A 78 -17.49 15.16 -8.08
CA ARG A 78 -16.20 14.68 -7.57
C ARG A 78 -15.30 14.25 -8.73
N PRO A 79 -14.48 15.16 -9.27
CA PRO A 79 -13.57 14.80 -10.35
C PRO A 79 -12.54 13.77 -9.87
N LYS A 80 -12.00 12.97 -10.79
CA LYS A 80 -11.01 11.91 -10.52
C LYS A 80 -9.87 12.35 -9.59
N LYS A 81 -9.36 13.57 -9.78
CA LYS A 81 -8.29 14.15 -8.94
C LYS A 81 -8.68 14.24 -7.46
N MET A 82 -9.94 14.60 -7.17
CA MET A 82 -10.45 14.67 -5.80
C MET A 82 -10.58 13.27 -5.20
N VAL A 83 -11.13 12.31 -5.97
CA VAL A 83 -11.25 10.90 -5.52
C VAL A 83 -9.87 10.31 -5.19
N MET A 84 -8.88 10.49 -6.07
CA MET A 84 -7.51 10.04 -5.83
C MET A 84 -6.89 10.69 -4.59
N LYS A 85 -7.06 12.01 -4.43
CA LYS A 85 -6.54 12.75 -3.26
C LYS A 85 -7.14 12.22 -1.96
N ASP A 86 -8.46 12.03 -1.92
CA ASP A 86 -9.15 11.58 -0.71
C ASP A 86 -8.75 10.14 -0.34
N LEU A 87 -8.60 9.25 -1.34
CA LEU A 87 -8.06 7.90 -1.13
C LEU A 87 -6.63 7.95 -0.62
N GLN A 88 -5.77 8.76 -1.24
CA GLN A 88 -4.37 8.90 -0.83
C GLN A 88 -4.25 9.41 0.61
N ASP A 89 -5.00 10.45 0.96
CA ASP A 89 -4.98 11.07 2.28
C ASP A 89 -5.55 10.10 3.34
N SER A 90 -6.60 9.34 3.01
CA SER A 90 -7.17 8.32 3.90
C SER A 90 -6.24 7.14 4.14
N ILE A 91 -5.62 6.58 3.09
CA ILE A 91 -4.65 5.47 3.21
C ILE A 91 -3.39 5.94 3.95
N ASN A 92 -2.85 7.14 3.64
CA ASN A 92 -1.73 7.72 4.39
C ASN A 92 -2.05 7.86 5.88
N LYS A 93 -3.27 8.27 6.23
CA LYS A 93 -3.68 8.37 7.64
C LYS A 93 -3.66 7.01 8.33
N LYS A 94 -4.16 5.96 7.66
CA LYS A 94 -4.23 4.60 8.20
C LYS A 94 -2.86 3.92 8.30
N LEU A 95 -1.98 4.18 7.34
CA LEU A 95 -0.62 3.64 7.31
C LEU A 95 0.42 4.55 7.97
N ARG A 96 0.03 5.62 8.68
CA ARG A 96 0.97 6.60 9.26
C ARG A 96 2.04 5.98 10.15
N TRP A 97 1.71 4.88 10.83
CA TRP A 97 2.62 4.13 11.69
C TRP A 97 3.71 3.40 10.89
N LEU A 98 3.40 3.02 9.65
CA LEU A 98 4.34 2.48 8.69
C LEU A 98 5.01 3.69 8.02
N LYS A 99 6.33 3.86 8.19
CA LYS A 99 7.10 4.98 7.61
C LYS A 99 7.13 4.89 6.06
N CYS A 100 5.98 5.11 5.42
CA CYS A 100 5.75 4.89 4.00
C CYS A 100 5.24 6.16 3.31
N ARG A 101 5.33 6.15 1.98
CA ARG A 101 4.68 7.13 1.11
C ARG A 101 3.55 6.43 0.36
N VAL A 102 2.37 7.04 0.32
CA VAL A 102 1.24 6.56 -0.49
C VAL A 102 1.07 7.46 -1.70
N SER A 103 0.92 6.85 -2.88
CA SER A 103 0.58 7.50 -4.14
C SER A 103 -0.64 6.84 -4.74
N VAL A 104 -1.64 7.62 -5.14
CA VAL A 104 -2.80 7.11 -5.89
C VAL A 104 -2.76 7.71 -7.29
N VAL A 105 -2.81 6.85 -8.32
CA VAL A 105 -2.62 7.26 -9.72
C VAL A 105 -3.72 6.71 -10.62
N ASP A 106 -4.19 7.53 -11.57
CA ASP A 106 -5.05 7.08 -12.66
C ASP A 106 -4.16 6.41 -13.72
N SER A 107 -4.43 5.14 -14.01
CA SER A 107 -3.66 4.36 -14.99
C SER A 107 -3.66 4.99 -16.38
N LYS A 108 -4.71 5.73 -16.76
CA LYS A 108 -4.78 6.44 -18.06
C LYS A 108 -3.83 7.63 -18.15
N THR A 109 -3.50 8.24 -17.01
CA THR A 109 -2.60 9.41 -16.95
C THR A 109 -1.24 9.06 -16.36
N TYR A 110 -0.99 7.77 -16.15
CA TYR A 110 0.19 7.28 -15.47
C TYR A 110 1.46 7.54 -16.29
N ASN A 111 2.41 8.24 -15.69
CA ASN A 111 3.73 8.43 -16.25
C ASN A 111 4.72 7.42 -15.64
N LYS A 112 5.06 6.38 -16.42
CA LYS A 112 6.01 5.32 -16.04
C LYS A 112 7.33 5.85 -15.49
N LYS A 113 7.80 7.00 -15.99
CA LYS A 113 9.09 7.61 -15.58
C LYS A 113 9.13 8.06 -14.12
N VAL A 114 7.99 8.21 -13.46
CA VAL A 114 7.90 8.68 -12.06
C VAL A 114 8.31 7.58 -11.06
N PHE A 115 8.27 6.31 -11.46
CA PHE A 115 8.55 5.17 -10.58
C PHE A 115 9.64 4.23 -11.13
N GLU A 116 10.36 4.66 -12.17
CA GLU A 116 11.60 4.00 -12.55
C GLU A 116 12.65 4.22 -11.46
N ILE A 117 13.05 3.13 -10.82
CA ILE A 117 14.19 3.11 -9.91
C ILE A 117 15.43 3.10 -10.82
N LYS A 118 16.18 4.21 -10.83
CA LYS A 118 17.47 4.32 -11.51
C LYS A 118 18.55 3.56 -10.73
#